data_AF-A0A7R7DLY4-F1
#
_entry.id   AF-A0A7R7DLY4-F1
#
_cell.length_a   1.000
_cell.length_b   1.000
_cell.length_c   1.000
_cell.angle_alpha   90.00
_cell.angle_beta   90.00
_cell.angle_gamma   90.00
#
_symmetry.space_group_name_H-M   'P 1'
#
loop_
_entity.id
_entity.type
_entity.pdbx_description
1 polymer ?
#
loop_
_entity_poly.entity_id
_entity_poly.type
_entity_poly.pdbx_seq_one_letter_code
_entity_poly.pdbx_strand_id
1 'polypeptide(L)'
;MLVRGAAGSIGIAAVEIAARAGARVVAVTTSSAERGERLMEYGATHVLDRAGNSLRGHEPAGFDVIVDIVGGPALPAFLTRLVPNGRLVLVGLVAGPRRRTSARCC
;
A
#
# COMPACT_ATOMS: atom_id res chain seq x y z
N MET A 1 6.27 0.47 8.31
CA MET A 1 6.34 0.19 6.85
C MET A 1 4.94 0.04 6.28
N LEU A 2 4.68 0.57 5.10
CA LEU A 2 3.40 0.40 4.37
C LEU A 2 3.61 -0.42 3.08
N VAL A 3 2.69 -1.34 2.79
CA VAL A 3 2.74 -2.22 1.60
C VAL A 3 1.49 -2.03 0.76
N ARG A 4 1.61 -1.56 -0.48
CA ARG A 4 0.49 -1.45 -1.44
C ARG A 4 0.40 -2.66 -2.35
N GLY A 5 -0.83 -3.14 -2.54
CA GLY A 5 -1.06 -4.40 -3.27
C GLY A 5 -0.78 -5.61 -2.38
N ALA A 6 -1.01 -5.45 -1.07
CA ALA A 6 -0.56 -6.38 -0.05
C ALA A 6 -1.15 -7.80 -0.20
N ALA A 7 -2.35 -7.95 -0.75
CA ALA A 7 -2.98 -9.26 -0.94
C ALA A 7 -2.49 -10.03 -2.18
N GLY A 8 -1.57 -9.47 -2.98
CA GLY A 8 -0.88 -10.21 -4.06
C GLY A 8 0.30 -11.03 -3.52
N SER A 9 0.86 -11.94 -4.33
CA SER A 9 1.97 -12.82 -3.90
C SER A 9 3.18 -12.05 -3.36
N ILE A 10 3.62 -11.01 -4.08
CA ILE A 10 4.72 -10.14 -3.64
C ILE A 10 4.35 -9.36 -2.37
N GLY A 11 3.10 -8.92 -2.28
CA GLY A 11 2.60 -8.17 -1.13
C GLY A 11 2.57 -9.01 0.15
N ILE A 12 2.08 -10.25 0.05
CA ILE A 12 2.02 -11.20 1.16
C ILE A 12 3.44 -11.50 1.64
N ALA A 13 4.35 -11.84 0.72
CA ALA A 13 5.75 -12.09 1.07
C ALA A 13 6.40 -10.87 1.76
N ALA A 14 6.16 -9.66 1.25
CA ALA A 14 6.68 -8.43 1.86
C ALA A 14 6.11 -8.19 3.27
N VAL A 15 4.83 -8.46 3.50
CA VAL A 15 4.18 -8.35 4.82
C VAL A 15 4.80 -9.36 5.79
N GLU A 16 4.88 -10.64 5.42
CA GLU A 16 5.42 -11.69 6.29
C GLU A 16 6.89 -11.45 6.65
N ILE A 17 7.72 -11.10 5.67
CA ILE A 17 9.15 -10.81 5.89
C ILE A 17 9.32 -9.59 6.81
N ALA A 18 8.59 -8.50 6.55
CA ALA A 18 8.70 -7.29 7.35
C ALA A 18 8.19 -7.51 8.79
N ALA A 19 7.08 -8.23 8.96
CA ALA A 19 6.54 -8.56 10.28
C ALA A 19 7.53 -9.45 11.07
N ARG A 20 8.11 -10.47 10.44
CA ARG A 20 9.15 -11.32 11.05
C ARG A 20 10.43 -10.55 11.41
N ALA A 21 10.74 -9.50 10.67
CA ALA A 21 11.84 -8.58 10.98
C ALA A 21 11.50 -7.58 12.11
N GLY A 22 10.32 -7.67 12.72
CA GLY A 22 9.88 -6.80 13.83
C GLY A 22 9.31 -5.45 13.38
N ALA A 23 9.03 -5.25 12.09
CA ALA A 23 8.46 -4.01 11.62
C ALA A 23 6.95 -3.92 11.91
N ARG A 24 6.47 -2.71 12.25
CA ARG A 24 5.03 -2.42 12.20
C ARG A 24 4.60 -2.31 10.73
N VAL A 25 3.84 -3.30 10.26
CA VAL A 25 3.38 -3.39 8.86
C VAL A 25 1.96 -2.85 8.73
N VAL A 26 1.74 -1.97 7.76
CA VAL A 26 0.43 -1.45 7.34
C VAL A 26 0.15 -1.91 5.93
N ALA A 27 -0.89 -2.72 5.75
CA ALA A 27 -1.20 -3.35 4.48
C ALA A 27 -2.31 -2.59 3.74
N VAL A 28 -2.07 -2.19 2.49
CA VAL A 28 -3.05 -1.58 1.61
C VAL A 28 -3.53 -2.62 0.61
N THR A 29 -4.83 -2.91 0.65
CA THR A 29 -5.47 -3.91 -0.20
C THR A 29 -6.80 -3.40 -0.77
N THR A 30 -7.42 -4.21 -1.63
CA THR A 30 -8.80 -4.01 -2.07
C THR A 30 -9.75 -4.10 -0.87
N SER A 31 -10.89 -3.41 -0.89
CA SER A 31 -11.86 -3.37 0.22
C SER A 31 -12.60 -4.69 0.54
N SER A 32 -12.01 -5.85 0.24
CA SER A 32 -12.51 -7.16 0.67
C SER A 32 -12.08 -7.41 2.11
N ALA A 33 -13.06 -7.61 3.00
CA ALA A 33 -12.82 -7.90 4.42
C ALA A 33 -11.97 -9.16 4.62
N GLU A 34 -12.29 -10.24 3.90
CA GLU A 34 -11.55 -11.52 3.93
C GLU A 34 -10.05 -11.33 3.60
N ARG A 35 -9.73 -10.54 2.57
CA ARG A 35 -8.32 -10.25 2.24
C ARG A 35 -7.64 -9.45 3.34
N GLY A 36 -8.35 -8.55 4.01
CA GLY A 36 -7.83 -7.80 5.14
C GLY A 36 -7.54 -8.69 6.35
N GLU A 37 -8.47 -9.60 6.69
CA GLU A 37 -8.30 -10.55 7.79
C GLU A 37 -7.09 -11.46 7.57
N ARG A 38 -6.94 -12.03 6.37
CA ARG A 38 -5.75 -12.81 6.01
C ARG A 38 -4.45 -12.02 6.14
N LEU A 39 -4.44 -10.74 5.80
CA LEU A 39 -3.25 -9.90 5.96
C LEU A 39 -2.88 -9.68 7.43
N MET A 40 -3.87 -9.61 8.33
CA MET A 40 -3.62 -9.58 9.77
C MET A 40 -2.99 -10.88 10.25
N GLU A 41 -3.46 -12.04 9.75
CA GLU A 41 -2.87 -13.35 10.03
C GLU A 41 -1.39 -13.44 9.57
N TYR A 42 -1.05 -12.80 8.45
CA TYR A 42 0.32 -12.69 7.94
C TYR A 42 1.21 -11.70 8.72
N GLY A 43 0.68 -11.02 9.73
CA GLY A 43 1.43 -10.10 10.58
C GLY A 43 1.28 -8.62 10.22
N ALA A 44 0.32 -8.24 9.37
CA ALA A 44 -0.08 -6.84 9.27
C ALA A 44 -0.67 -6.38 10.61
N THR A 45 -0.34 -5.16 11.01
CA THR A 45 -0.90 -4.54 12.21
C THR A 45 -2.13 -3.70 11.91
N HIS A 46 -2.24 -3.20 10.68
CA HIS A 46 -3.34 -2.36 10.21
C HIS A 46 -3.60 -2.69 8.74
N VAL A 47 -4.86 -2.55 8.34
CA VAL A 47 -5.29 -2.71 6.95
C VAL A 47 -6.01 -1.46 6.48
N LEU A 48 -5.57 -0.94 5.34
CA LEU A 48 -6.15 0.21 4.66
C LEU A 48 -6.79 -0.23 3.34
N ASP A 49 -7.80 0.52 2.91
CA ASP A 49 -8.36 0.40 1.57
C ASP A 49 -7.39 0.97 0.50
N ARG A 50 -7.81 0.90 -0.77
CA ARG A 50 -7.00 1.39 -1.91
C ARG A 50 -6.76 2.90 -1.89
N ALA A 51 -7.64 3.66 -1.25
CA ALA A 51 -7.47 5.10 -1.06
C ALA A 51 -6.58 5.41 0.16
N GLY A 52 -6.19 4.38 0.91
CA GLY A 52 -5.37 4.51 2.10
C GLY A 52 -6.18 4.87 3.35
N ASN A 53 -7.51 4.75 3.31
CA ASN A 53 -8.34 4.97 4.50
C ASN A 53 -8.29 3.74 5.39
N SER A 54 -8.28 3.96 6.70
CA SER A 54 -8.36 2.86 7.64
C SER A 54 -9.69 2.12 7.53
N LEU A 55 -9.63 0.79 7.42
CA LEU A 55 -10.84 -0.03 7.47
C LEU A 55 -11.35 -0.19 8.92
N ARG A 56 -10.47 0.02 9.92
CA ARG A 56 -10.80 -0.08 11.35
C ARG A 56 -9.89 0.83 12.19
N GLY A 57 -10.48 1.70 13.00
CA GLY A 57 -9.74 2.51 13.98
C GLY A 57 -8.95 3.67 13.37
N HIS A 58 -7.86 4.07 14.02
CA HIS A 58 -7.04 5.20 13.61
C HIS A 58 -6.22 4.90 12.34
N GLU A 59 -5.98 5.92 11.53
CA GLU A 59 -5.18 5.82 10.31
C GLU A 59 -3.70 6.05 10.63
N PRO A 60 -2.83 5.03 10.47
CA PRO A 60 -1.40 5.21 10.68
C PRO A 60 -0.82 6.22 9.68
N ALA A 61 0.02 7.12 10.17
CA ALA A 61 0.72 8.11 9.37
C ALA A 61 2.22 8.08 9.65
N GLY A 62 3.02 8.62 8.72
CA GLY A 62 4.48 8.66 8.81
C GLY A 62 5.09 7.28 8.62
N PHE A 63 5.52 6.99 7.39
CA PHE A 63 6.17 5.72 7.06
C PHE A 63 7.66 5.91 6.72
N ASP A 64 8.52 5.11 7.34
CA ASP A 64 9.95 5.04 6.97
C ASP A 64 10.15 4.42 5.59
N VAL A 65 9.31 3.42 5.28
CA VAL A 65 9.37 2.67 4.03
C VAL A 65 7.96 2.43 3.51
N ILE A 66 7.77 2.69 2.21
CA ILE A 66 6.61 2.28 1.44
C ILE A 66 7.07 1.32 0.34
N VAL A 67 6.50 0.12 0.30
CA VAL A 67 6.65 -0.84 -0.80
C VAL A 67 5.40 -0.76 -1.66
N ASP A 68 5.55 -0.39 -2.92
CA ASP A 68 4.43 -0.17 -3.82
C ASP A 68 4.49 -1.07 -5.05
N ILE A 69 3.57 -2.03 -5.10
CA ILE A 69 3.41 -2.96 -6.22
C ILE A 69 2.40 -2.41 -7.26
N VAL A 70 1.59 -1.42 -6.85
CA VAL A 70 0.44 -0.93 -7.60
C VAL A 70 0.80 0.27 -8.46
N GLY A 71 1.50 1.24 -7.88
CA GLY A 71 1.87 2.50 -8.52
C GLY A 71 0.66 3.32 -8.97
N GLY A 72 0.77 3.89 -10.18
CA GLY A 72 -0.32 4.58 -10.88
C GLY A 72 -0.79 5.88 -10.24
N PRO A 73 -2.03 6.32 -10.54
CA PRO A 73 -2.55 7.64 -10.13
C PRO A 73 -2.58 7.88 -8.61
N ALA A 74 -2.64 6.82 -7.80
CA ALA A 74 -2.64 6.96 -6.35
C ALA A 74 -1.23 7.19 -5.76
N LEU A 75 -0.15 6.92 -6.52
CA LEU A 75 1.23 6.98 -6.02
C LEU A 75 1.59 8.30 -5.33
N PRO A 76 1.28 9.49 -5.89
CA PRO A 76 1.59 10.74 -5.20
C PRO A 76 0.93 10.92 -3.83
N ALA A 77 -0.28 10.38 -3.62
CA ALA A 77 -0.97 10.48 -2.33
C ALA A 77 -0.33 9.59 -1.25
N PHE A 78 0.32 8.49 -1.64
CA PHE A 78 1.08 7.65 -0.71
C PHE A 78 2.49 8.19 -0.47
N LEU A 79 3.11 8.80 -1.48
CA LEU A 79 4.41 9.46 -1.34
C LEU A 79 4.40 10.53 -0.24
N THR A 80 3.31 11.29 -0.10
CA THR A 80 3.17 12.30 0.97
C THR A 80 3.06 11.72 2.37
N ARG A 81 2.90 10.39 2.50
CA ARG A 81 2.84 9.70 3.80
C ARG A 81 4.21 9.23 4.30
N LEU A 82 5.28 9.41 3.52
CA LEU A 82 6.64 9.16 3.98
C LEU A 82 7.08 10.19 5.01
N VAL A 83 7.85 9.75 5.99
CA VAL A 83 8.61 10.66 6.86
C VAL A 83 9.76 11.30 6.07
N PRO A 84 10.36 12.42 6.54
CA PRO A 84 11.61 12.92 5.98
C PRO A 84 12.68 11.82 5.91
N ASN A 85 13.37 11.71 4.78
CA ASN A 85 14.32 10.63 4.47
C ASN A 85 13.72 9.21 4.37
N GLY A 86 12.40 9.09 4.36
CA GLY A 86 11.69 7.85 4.08
C GLY A 86 11.93 7.38 2.64
N ARG A 87 11.77 6.08 2.41
CA ARG A 87 12.05 5.42 1.13
C ARG A 87 10.79 4.84 0.51
N LEU A 88 10.55 5.16 -0.76
CA LEU A 88 9.60 4.43 -1.59
C LEU A 88 10.36 3.41 -2.44
N VAL A 89 9.93 2.15 -2.38
CA VAL A 89 10.34 1.09 -3.30
C VAL A 89 9.17 0.78 -4.22
N LEU A 90 9.26 1.23 -5.47
CA LEU A 90 8.29 0.89 -6.51
C LEU A 90 8.68 -0.46 -7.12
N VAL A 91 7.92 -1.50 -6.79
CA VAL A 91 8.17 -2.88 -7.24
C VAL A 91 7.48 -3.16 -8.58
N GLY A 92 6.33 -2.50 -8.82
CA GLY A 92 5.54 -2.73 -10.03
C GLY A 92 4.62 -1.56 -10.37
N LEU A 93 4.05 -1.61 -11.57
CA LEU A 93 3.12 -0.62 -12.12
C LEU A 93 1.80 -1.28 -12.54
N VAL A 94 1.20 -2.08 -11.66
CA VAL A 94 -0.04 -2.83 -11.96
C VAL A 94 -1.19 -1.91 -12.37
N ALA A 95 -1.28 -0.70 -11.81
CA ALA A 95 -2.30 0.27 -12.17
C ALA A 95 -2.01 1.05 -13.47
N GLY A 96 -0.83 0.86 -14.08
CA GLY A 96 -0.40 1.59 -15.27
C GLY A 96 -0.12 3.09 -15.04
N PRO A 97 0.35 3.81 -16.06
CA PRO A 97 0.63 5.24 -15.97
C PRO A 97 -0.65 6.06 -15.80
N ARG A 98 -0.52 7.29 -15.25
CA ARG A 98 -1.61 8.27 -15.33
C ARG A 98 -1.91 8.56 -16.79
N ARG A 99 -3.07 8.11 -17.28
CA ARG A 99 -3.54 8.47 -18.63
C ARG A 99 -4.10 9.88 -18.57
N ARG A 100 -3.44 10.82 -19.25
CA ARG A 100 -4.01 12.14 -19.52
C ARG A 100 -4.96 11.97 -20.70
N THR A 101 -6.22 11.67 -20.44
CA THR A 101 -7.27 11.69 -21.47
C THR A 101 -7.53 13.14 -21.89
N SER A 102 -6.74 13.67 -22.83
CA SER A 102 -7.19 14.83 -23.60
C SER A 102 -8.17 14.33 -24.65
N ALA A 103 -9.45 14.27 -24.31
CA ALA A 103 -10.48 14.26 -25.34
C ALA A 103 -10.51 15.68 -25.93
N ARG A 104 -9.87 15.89 -27.08
CA ARG A 104 -10.33 16.94 -27.99
C ARG A 104 -11.48 16.32 -28.78
N CYS A 105 -12.70 16.64 -28.37
CA CYS A 105 -13.81 16.61 -29.31
C CYS A 105 -13.52 17.67 -30.38
N CYS A 106 -13.54 17.24 -31.64
CA CYS A 106 -13.89 18.13 -32.74
C CYS A 106 -15.41 18.38 -32.71
#